data_AF-A0A357GU15-F1
#
_entry.id   AF-A0A357GU15-F1
#
_cell.length_a   1.000
_cell.length_b   1.000
_cell.length_c   1.000
_cell.angle_alpha   90.00
_cell.angle_beta   90.00
_cell.angle_gamma   90.00
#
_symmetry.space_group_name_H-M   'P 1'
#
loop_
_entity.id
_entity.type
_entity.pdbx_description
1 polymer ?
#
loop_
_entity_poly.entity_id
_entity_poly.type
_entity_poly.pdbx_seq_one_letter_code
_entity_poly.pdbx_strand_id
1 'polypeptide(L)'
;MNVWKVARKIYSATDMKWVTIPEGYRKEQIGEILAETLGWNNEELEKWNTVYTKMNADYLEGTYFPDTYLIPVNESGLDIAKRMTRRFDEQFAPYIGQFANQNILWTTGLKLASIIQREAGSKSDMPLIAGIMWNRLNQEMNLEIDATVQ
;
A
#
# COMPACT_ATOMS: atom_id res chain seq x y z
N MET A 1 37.24 -14.73 -9.24
CA MET A 1 36.48 -14.23 -8.06
C MET A 1 37.31 -14.57 -6.82
N ASN A 2 37.73 -13.59 -6.02
CA ASN A 2 38.69 -13.78 -4.91
C ASN A 2 37.95 -14.14 -3.60
N VAL A 3 38.49 -15.10 -2.82
CA VAL A 3 38.00 -15.54 -1.50
C VAL A 3 37.69 -14.37 -0.57
N TRP A 4 38.51 -13.31 -0.60
CA TRP A 4 38.31 -12.11 0.22
C TRP A 4 37.10 -11.27 -0.18
N LYS A 5 36.68 -11.30 -1.46
CA LYS A 5 35.43 -10.66 -1.91
C LYS A 5 34.21 -11.45 -1.45
N VAL A 6 34.31 -12.78 -1.42
CA VAL A 6 33.22 -13.65 -0.93
C VAL A 6 33.07 -13.49 0.59
N ALA A 7 34.17 -13.54 1.34
CA ALA A 7 34.16 -13.32 2.78
C ALA A 7 33.59 -11.94 3.16
N ARG A 8 33.93 -10.89 2.42
CA ARG A 8 33.41 -9.53 2.66
C ARG A 8 31.91 -9.42 2.37
N LYS A 9 31.39 -10.13 1.37
CA LYS A 9 29.96 -10.18 1.04
C LYS A 9 29.14 -11.03 2.04
N ILE A 10 29.79 -11.96 2.73
CA ILE A 10 29.20 -12.74 3.83
C ILE A 10 29.22 -11.95 5.14
N TYR A 11 30.23 -11.09 5.35
CA TYR A 11 30.39 -10.28 6.58
C TYR A 11 29.73 -8.89 6.53
N SER A 12 29.45 -8.33 5.35
CA SER A 12 28.62 -7.13 5.26
C SER A 12 27.21 -7.47 5.70
N ALA A 13 26.65 -6.72 6.66
CA ALA A 13 25.27 -6.84 7.11
C ALA A 13 24.36 -7.08 5.90
N THR A 14 23.49 -8.10 5.99
CA THR A 14 22.62 -8.57 4.89
C THR A 14 22.16 -7.40 4.03
N ASP A 15 22.58 -7.39 2.76
CA ASP A 15 22.27 -6.34 1.79
C ASP A 15 20.76 -6.15 1.58
N MET A 16 19.92 -7.06 2.11
CA MET A 16 18.47 -7.06 2.04
C MET A 16 17.85 -7.20 3.43
N LYS A 17 16.70 -6.55 3.64
CA LYS A 17 15.89 -6.62 4.85
C LYS A 17 14.45 -6.99 4.51
N TRP A 18 13.82 -7.76 5.37
CA TRP A 18 12.39 -8.03 5.30
C TRP A 18 11.62 -6.86 5.88
N VAL A 19 10.65 -6.35 5.13
CA VAL A 19 9.75 -5.27 5.55
C VAL A 19 8.32 -5.76 5.37
N THR A 20 7.57 -5.85 6.46
CA THR A 20 6.15 -6.24 6.43
C THR A 20 5.28 -5.00 6.55
N ILE A 21 4.42 -4.79 5.57
CA ILE A 21 3.46 -3.69 5.54
C ILE A 21 2.06 -4.22 5.90
N PRO A 22 1.48 -3.79 7.04
CA PRO A 22 0.15 -4.24 7.43
C PRO A 22 -0.97 -3.63 6.56
N GLU A 23 -2.12 -4.30 6.52
CA GLU A 23 -3.33 -3.79 5.87
C GLU A 23 -3.86 -2.52 6.59
N GLY A 24 -4.48 -1.61 5.85
CA GLY A 24 -5.12 -0.40 6.41
C GLY A 24 -4.19 0.75 6.75
N TYR A 25 -2.89 0.62 6.46
CA TYR A 25 -1.90 1.66 6.68
C TYR A 25 -1.94 2.72 5.58
N ARG A 26 -1.75 3.98 5.98
CA ARG A 26 -1.54 5.10 5.05
C ARG A 26 -0.10 5.11 4.56
N LYS A 27 0.15 5.71 3.40
CA LYS A 27 1.52 5.84 2.87
C LYS A 27 2.49 6.49 3.86
N GLU A 28 2.05 7.41 4.71
CA GLU A 28 2.92 8.05 5.70
C GLU A 28 3.43 7.03 6.73
N GLN A 29 2.52 6.16 7.20
CA GLN A 29 2.85 5.09 8.15
C GLN A 29 3.73 4.02 7.48
N ILE A 30 3.52 3.74 6.19
CA ILE A 30 4.40 2.86 5.40
C ILE A 30 5.81 3.47 5.32
N GLY A 31 5.90 4.79 5.10
CA GLY A 31 7.15 5.53 5.08
C GLY A 31 7.92 5.42 6.40
N GLU A 32 7.23 5.51 7.53
CA GLU A 32 7.83 5.33 8.86
C GLU A 32 8.41 3.92 9.04
N ILE A 33 7.66 2.88 8.66
CA ILE A 33 8.15 1.48 8.71
C ILE A 33 9.38 1.29 7.82
N LEU A 34 9.36 1.84 6.60
CA LEU A 34 10.48 1.79 5.68
C LEU A 34 11.70 2.52 6.26
N ALA A 35 11.50 3.69 6.85
CA ALA A 35 12.58 4.47 7.42
C ALA A 35 13.23 3.78 8.61
N GLU A 36 12.44 3.24 9.53
CA GLU A 36 12.95 2.47 10.67
C GLU A 36 13.70 1.21 10.21
N THR A 37 13.14 0.48 9.25
CA THR A 37 13.71 -0.81 8.84
C THR A 37 14.94 -0.63 7.97
N LEU A 38 14.91 0.26 6.98
CA LEU A 38 16.00 0.48 6.02
C LEU A 38 17.05 1.46 6.54
N GLY A 39 16.72 2.25 7.55
CA GLY A 39 17.60 3.28 8.10
C GLY A 39 17.58 4.57 7.27
N TRP A 40 16.42 4.93 6.72
CA TRP A 40 16.27 6.16 5.97
C TRP A 40 16.42 7.39 6.86
N ASN A 41 16.95 8.46 6.28
CA ASN A 41 16.97 9.76 6.94
C ASN A 41 15.65 10.52 6.71
N ASN A 42 15.49 11.67 7.37
CA ASN A 42 14.29 12.50 7.25
C ASN A 42 14.04 13.00 5.82
N GLU A 43 15.09 13.20 5.01
CA GLU A 43 14.97 13.65 3.62
C GLU A 43 14.36 12.56 2.74
N GLU A 44 14.79 11.30 2.91
CA GLU A 44 14.23 10.15 2.20
C GLU A 44 12.77 9.89 2.59
N LEU A 45 12.44 10.03 3.88
CA LEU A 45 11.06 9.95 4.37
C LEU A 45 10.17 11.06 3.79
N GLU A 46 10.67 12.29 3.72
CA GLU A 46 9.94 13.40 3.10
C GLU A 46 9.71 13.16 1.60
N LYS A 47 10.74 12.67 0.88
CA LYS A 47 10.63 12.30 -0.54
C LYS A 47 9.63 11.17 -0.74
N TRP A 48 9.55 10.20 0.16
CA TRP A 48 8.51 9.18 0.13
C TRP A 48 7.11 9.81 0.19
N ASN A 49 6.84 10.66 1.18
CA ASN A 49 5.51 11.26 1.37
C ASN A 49 5.09 12.24 0.26
N THR A 50 6.05 12.84 -0.45
CA THR A 50 5.77 13.95 -1.37
C THR A 50 6.07 13.65 -2.84
N VAL A 51 7.18 12.96 -3.13
CA VAL A 51 7.68 12.78 -4.50
C VAL A 51 7.40 11.37 -4.98
N TYR A 52 7.94 10.35 -4.30
CA TYR A 52 7.90 8.97 -4.77
C TYR A 52 6.47 8.43 -4.84
N THR A 53 5.60 8.88 -3.95
CA THR A 53 4.21 8.42 -3.87
C THR A 53 3.19 9.26 -4.67
N LYS A 54 3.62 10.36 -5.30
CA LYS A 54 2.76 11.24 -6.12
C LYS A 54 3.05 11.18 -7.61
N MET A 55 3.88 10.24 -8.05
CA MET A 55 4.29 10.11 -9.45
C MET A 55 3.13 9.77 -10.40
N ASN A 56 2.06 9.17 -9.88
CA ASN A 56 0.85 8.89 -10.63
C ASN A 56 -0.37 9.40 -9.84
N ALA A 57 -1.17 10.25 -10.48
CA ALA A 57 -2.33 10.90 -9.86
C ALA A 57 -3.41 9.90 -9.42
N ASP A 58 -3.48 8.72 -10.05
CA ASP A 58 -4.42 7.68 -9.65
C ASP A 58 -3.89 6.81 -8.49
N TYR A 59 -2.59 6.90 -8.16
CA TYR A 59 -1.90 6.05 -7.19
C TYR A 59 -1.45 6.84 -5.95
N LEU A 60 -2.33 7.72 -5.48
CA LEU A 60 -2.02 8.61 -4.37
C LEU A 60 -2.11 7.93 -3.00
N GLU A 61 -3.06 7.01 -2.82
CA GLU A 61 -3.32 6.32 -1.55
C GLU A 61 -3.94 4.93 -1.80
N GLY A 62 -3.63 3.95 -0.94
CA GLY A 62 -4.22 2.60 -1.02
C GLY A 62 -3.64 1.69 -2.12
N THR A 63 -2.72 2.18 -2.95
CA THR A 63 -2.07 1.41 -4.03
C THR A 63 -0.70 0.84 -3.64
N TYR A 64 -0.20 1.17 -2.45
CA TYR A 64 1.00 0.55 -1.87
C TYR A 64 0.59 -0.74 -1.17
N PHE A 65 0.59 -1.85 -1.91
CA PHE A 65 -0.06 -3.08 -1.47
C PHE A 65 0.52 -3.64 -0.15
N PRO A 66 -0.32 -4.03 0.83
CA PRO A 66 0.15 -4.65 2.07
C PRO A 66 0.67 -6.07 1.81
N ASP A 67 1.97 -6.26 1.99
CA ASP A 67 2.64 -7.55 1.82
C ASP A 67 3.95 -7.54 2.63
N THR A 68 4.66 -8.66 2.62
CA THR A 68 6.03 -8.75 3.13
C THR A 68 7.02 -8.70 1.97
N TYR A 69 7.86 -7.67 1.96
CA TYR A 69 8.81 -7.39 0.90
C TYR A 69 10.24 -7.68 1.37
N LEU A 70 11.03 -8.33 0.53
CA LEU A 70 12.48 -8.40 0.70
C LEU A 70 13.12 -7.24 -0.08
N ILE A 71 13.68 -6.27 0.64
CA ILE A 71 14.14 -5.00 0.08
C ILE A 71 15.65 -4.82 0.31
N PRO A 72 16.45 -4.61 -0.74
CA PRO A 72 17.83 -4.16 -0.61
C PRO A 72 17.94 -2.85 0.17
N VAL A 73 18.88 -2.76 1.11
CA VAL A 73 19.04 -1.58 2.00
C VAL A 73 19.34 -0.29 1.23
N ASN A 74 19.97 -0.41 0.06
CA ASN A 74 20.33 0.70 -0.82
C ASN A 74 19.34 0.92 -1.99
N GLU A 75 18.20 0.23 -1.99
CA GLU A 75 17.19 0.45 -3.02
C GLU A 75 16.56 1.84 -2.87
N SER A 76 16.33 2.52 -4.00
CA SER A 76 15.73 3.85 -3.97
C SER A 76 14.26 3.79 -3.53
N GLY A 77 13.79 4.79 -2.79
CA GLY A 77 12.39 4.88 -2.38
C GLY A 77 11.41 4.87 -3.56
N LEU A 78 11.83 5.37 -4.73
CA LEU A 78 11.05 5.31 -5.97
C LEU A 78 10.87 3.88 -6.49
N ASP A 79 11.93 3.07 -6.45
CA ASP A 79 11.85 1.67 -6.92
C ASP A 79 11.05 0.81 -5.96
N ILE A 80 11.13 1.09 -4.66
CA ILE A 80 10.25 0.48 -3.65
C ILE A 80 8.78 0.84 -3.92
N ALA A 81 8.48 2.12 -4.15
CA ALA A 81 7.12 2.57 -4.48
C ALA A 81 6.59 1.83 -5.72
N LYS A 82 7.38 1.77 -6.81
CA LYS A 82 7.01 1.03 -8.03
C LYS A 82 6.80 -0.46 -7.78
N ARG A 83 7.63 -1.08 -6.93
CA ARG A 83 7.47 -2.50 -6.57
C ARG A 83 6.12 -2.73 -5.88
N MET A 84 5.78 -1.87 -4.92
CA MET A 84 4.52 -1.96 -4.18
C MET A 84 3.30 -1.69 -5.08
N THR A 85 3.36 -0.69 -5.97
CA THR A 85 2.25 -0.41 -6.90
C THR A 85 2.09 -1.51 -7.96
N ARG A 86 3.20 -2.07 -8.47
CA ARG A 86 3.12 -3.24 -9.35
C ARG A 86 2.49 -4.44 -8.64
N ARG A 87 2.82 -4.63 -7.37
CA ARG A 87 2.19 -5.68 -6.56
C ARG A 87 0.69 -5.45 -6.43
N PHE A 88 0.26 -4.20 -6.22
CA PHE A 88 -1.15 -3.84 -6.27
C PHE A 88 -1.77 -4.19 -7.62
N ASP A 89 -1.15 -3.84 -8.74
CA ASP A 89 -1.67 -4.14 -10.08
C ASP A 89 -1.85 -5.64 -10.30
N GLU A 90 -0.87 -6.46 -9.88
CA GLU A 90 -0.94 -7.92 -9.95
C GLU A 90 -2.14 -8.48 -9.18
N GLN A 91 -2.35 -7.98 -7.95
CA GLN A 91 -3.43 -8.43 -7.08
C GLN A 91 -4.79 -7.88 -7.51
N PHE A 92 -4.81 -6.71 -8.13
CA PHE A 92 -6.03 -6.05 -8.58
C PHE A 92 -6.50 -6.53 -9.96
N ALA A 93 -5.58 -7.02 -10.81
CA ALA A 93 -5.87 -7.45 -12.18
C ALA A 93 -7.11 -8.35 -12.34
N PRO A 94 -7.36 -9.36 -11.47
CA PRO A 94 -8.54 -10.22 -11.58
C PRO A 94 -9.89 -9.49 -11.39
N TYR A 95 -9.88 -8.31 -10.75
CA TYR A 95 -11.09 -7.55 -10.42
C TYR A 95 -11.42 -6.48 -11.45
N ILE A 96 -10.46 -6.06 -12.29
CA ILE A 96 -10.62 -4.97 -13.27
C ILE A 96 -11.86 -5.21 -14.15
N GLY A 97 -12.02 -6.43 -14.68
CA GLY A 97 -13.18 -6.77 -15.52
C GLY A 97 -14.51 -6.72 -14.78
N GLN A 98 -14.53 -7.03 -13.49
CA GLN A 98 -15.74 -6.99 -12.66
C GLN A 98 -16.21 -5.55 -12.44
N PHE A 99 -15.27 -4.66 -12.11
CA PHE A 99 -15.54 -3.21 -11.98
C PHE A 99 -16.03 -2.60 -13.29
N ALA A 100 -15.39 -2.94 -14.41
CA ALA A 100 -15.79 -2.46 -15.73
C ALA A 100 -17.22 -2.91 -16.09
N ASN A 101 -17.57 -4.18 -15.86
CA ASN A 101 -18.91 -4.72 -16.12
C ASN A 101 -20.01 -4.06 -15.28
N GLN A 102 -19.66 -3.58 -14.09
CA GLN A 102 -20.56 -2.87 -13.19
C GLN A 102 -20.56 -1.36 -13.39
N ASN A 103 -19.80 -0.84 -14.37
CA ASN A 103 -19.61 0.59 -14.62
C ASN A 103 -19.13 1.36 -13.37
N ILE A 104 -18.30 0.72 -12.55
CA ILE A 104 -17.70 1.31 -11.34
C ILE A 104 -16.23 1.61 -11.64
N LEU A 105 -15.82 2.86 -11.40
CA LEU A 105 -14.40 3.21 -11.47
C LEU A 105 -13.62 2.43 -10.40
N TRP A 106 -12.50 1.81 -10.80
CA TRP A 106 -11.66 1.04 -9.87
C TRP A 106 -11.17 1.89 -8.69
N THR A 107 -10.91 3.18 -8.91
CA THR A 107 -10.51 4.12 -7.84
C THR A 107 -11.63 4.32 -6.83
N THR A 108 -12.89 4.29 -7.26
CA THR A 108 -14.05 4.30 -6.35
C THR A 108 -14.11 3.01 -5.53
N GLY A 109 -13.89 1.87 -6.18
CA GLY A 109 -13.80 0.57 -5.50
C GLY A 109 -12.70 0.53 -4.44
N LEU A 110 -11.52 1.05 -4.77
CA LEU A 110 -10.38 1.14 -3.85
C LEU A 110 -10.68 2.06 -2.65
N LYS A 111 -11.29 3.23 -2.89
CA LYS A 111 -11.73 4.12 -1.82
C LYS A 111 -12.75 3.45 -0.91
N LEU A 112 -13.72 2.73 -1.47
CA LEU A 112 -14.70 2.02 -0.66
C LEU A 112 -14.05 0.92 0.18
N ALA A 113 -13.14 0.16 -0.42
CA ALA A 113 -12.37 -0.87 0.26
C ALA A 113 -11.54 -0.31 1.43
N SER A 114 -10.92 0.87 1.26
CA SER A 114 -10.15 1.49 2.34
C SER A 114 -11.03 1.94 3.51
N ILE A 115 -12.24 2.43 3.23
CA ILE A 115 -13.19 2.78 4.29
C ILE A 115 -13.70 1.51 5.00
N ILE A 116 -14.07 0.46 4.25
CA ILE A 116 -14.49 -0.82 4.82
C ILE A 116 -13.40 -1.40 5.72
N GLN A 117 -12.14 -1.38 5.28
CA GLN A 117 -11.00 -1.88 6.08
C GLN A 117 -10.88 -1.16 7.43
N ARG A 118 -11.17 0.14 7.48
CA ARG A 118 -11.06 0.93 8.71
C ARG A 118 -12.27 0.80 9.63
N GLU A 119 -13.45 0.55 9.08
CA GLU A 119 -14.68 0.34 9.85
C GLU A 119 -14.82 -1.10 10.37
N ALA A 120 -14.32 -2.07 9.61
CA ALA A 120 -14.48 -3.46 9.95
C ALA A 120 -13.64 -3.83 11.18
N GLY A 121 -14.30 -4.23 12.27
CA GLY A 121 -13.64 -4.84 13.42
C GLY A 121 -13.07 -6.23 13.11
N SER A 122 -13.61 -6.91 12.09
CA SER A 122 -13.15 -8.22 11.64
C SER A 122 -13.37 -8.44 10.13
N LYS A 123 -12.62 -9.37 9.53
CA LYS A 123 -12.80 -9.73 8.11
C LYS A 123 -14.19 -10.30 7.79
N SER A 124 -14.86 -10.92 8.77
CA SER A 124 -16.23 -11.43 8.62
C SER A 124 -17.29 -10.33 8.51
N ASP A 125 -17.02 -9.14 9.02
CA ASP A 125 -17.98 -8.02 8.99
C ASP A 125 -17.93 -7.26 7.66
N MET A 126 -16.82 -7.36 6.94
CA MET A 126 -16.57 -6.62 5.69
C MET A 126 -17.68 -6.79 4.63
N PRO A 127 -18.22 -7.99 4.35
CA PRO A 127 -19.30 -8.15 3.36
C PRO A 127 -20.58 -7.43 3.78
N LEU A 128 -20.93 -7.45 5.07
CA LEU A 128 -22.12 -6.77 5.59
C LEU A 128 -21.96 -5.26 5.47
N ILE A 129 -20.81 -4.74 5.92
CA ILE A 129 -20.48 -3.32 5.85
C ILE A 129 -20.48 -2.86 4.38
N ALA A 130 -19.86 -3.62 3.47
CA ALA A 130 -19.87 -3.31 2.04
C ALA A 130 -21.29 -3.22 1.48
N GLY A 131 -22.18 -4.15 1.85
CA GLY A 131 -23.58 -4.12 1.45
C GLY A 131 -24.32 -2.86 1.94
N ILE A 132 -24.08 -2.45 3.20
CA ILE A 132 -24.65 -1.22 3.75
C ILE A 132 -24.15 0.00 2.97
N MET A 133 -22.85 0.09 2.69
CA MET A 133 -22.30 1.24 1.96
C MET A 133 -22.84 1.32 0.54
N TRP A 134 -22.93 0.20 -0.18
CA TRP A 134 -23.53 0.17 -1.52
C TRP A 134 -25.00 0.56 -1.51
N ASN A 135 -25.77 0.09 -0.53
CA ASN A 135 -27.17 0.49 -0.39
C ASN A 135 -27.32 2.00 -0.18
N ARG A 136 -26.46 2.62 0.65
CA ARG A 136 -26.46 4.07 0.87
C ARG A 136 -26.10 4.83 -0.41
N LEU A 137 -25.03 4.42 -1.11
CA LEU A 137 -24.60 5.05 -2.37
C LEU A 137 -25.70 5.00 -3.44
N ASN A 138 -26.36 3.84 -3.59
CA ASN A 138 -27.44 3.66 -4.56
C ASN A 138 -28.71 4.47 -4.23
N GLN A 139 -28.87 4.91 -2.98
CA GLN A 139 -29.96 5.75 -2.52
C GLN A 139 -29.55 7.23 -2.40
N GLU A 140 -28.39 7.61 -2.93
CA GLU A 140 -27.83 8.97 -2.84
C GLU A 140 -27.72 9.48 -1.39
N MET A 141 -27.56 8.56 -0.43
CA MET A 141 -27.40 8.90 0.97
C MET A 141 -25.94 9.20 1.30
N ASN A 142 -25.73 10.11 2.26
CA ASN A 142 -24.42 10.28 2.87
C ASN A 142 -23.95 8.95 3.50
N LEU A 143 -22.66 8.66 3.36
CA LEU A 143 -22.08 7.44 3.92
C LEU A 143 -22.12 7.46 5.46
N GLU A 144 -21.94 8.64 6.08
CA GLU A 144 -21.93 8.86 7.54
C GLU A 144 -20.96 7.92 8.28
N ILE A 145 -19.72 7.84 7.80
CA ILE A 145 -18.71 6.91 8.28
C ILE A 145 -17.64 7.64 9.09
N ASP A 146 -17.34 7.15 10.30
CA ASP A 146 -16.40 7.76 11.23
C ASP A 146 -14.93 7.62 10.75
N ALA A 147 -14.60 6.53 10.04
CA ALA A 147 -13.28 6.28 9.46
C ALA A 147 -12.78 7.33 8.45
N THR A 148 -13.65 8.19 7.91
CA THR A 148 -13.23 9.30 7.03
C THR A 148 -12.73 10.52 7.78
N VAL A 149 -12.99 10.61 9.10
CA VAL A 149 -12.64 11.76 9.94
C VAL A 149 -11.36 11.49 10.77
N GLN A 150 -11.05 10.22 11.03
CA GLN A 150 -9.85 9.78 11.77
C GLN A 150 -8.64 9.63 10.85
#